data_AF-A0A9X1W3D6-F1
#
_entry.id   AF-A0A9X1W3D6-F1
#
_cell.length_a   1.000
_cell.length_b   1.000
_cell.length_c   1.000
_cell.angle_alpha   90.00
_cell.angle_beta   90.00
_cell.angle_gamma   90.00
#
_symmetry.space_group_name_H-M   'P 1'
#
loop_
_entity.id
_entity.type
_entity.pdbx_description
1 polymer ?
#
loop_
_entity_poly.entity_id
_entity_poly.type
_entity_poly.pdbx_seq_one_letter_code
_entity_poly.pdbx_strand_id
1 'polypeptide(L)'
;MPFVRTVGLCSALLIPLFSGQALADQATHQARAEQFLELVNADRLSVPVYAQVQQMFAERFAQAGAPEDKRALLERYQSQADAALDQAIGWEKVKPDLVTLYTEAFTEQELGELNAFYQSDLGRKMLSRLPQLNARSAQVTQAKLESAVPQVNKLLADMTAELAPNKP
;
A
#
# COMPACT_ATOMS: atom_id res chain seq x y z
N MET A 1 -23.06 28.91 74.66
CA MET A 1 -21.68 28.38 74.65
C MET A 1 -21.74 26.88 74.39
N PRO A 2 -20.85 26.33 73.54
CA PRO A 2 -21.25 25.43 72.45
C PRO A 2 -20.80 23.98 72.66
N PHE A 3 -21.41 23.02 71.96
CA PHE A 3 -20.71 21.81 71.54
C PHE A 3 -21.23 21.35 70.18
N VAL A 4 -20.43 21.66 69.16
CA VAL A 4 -20.51 21.12 67.80
C VAL A 4 -19.88 19.72 67.81
N ARG A 5 -20.52 18.73 67.17
CA ARG A 5 -19.87 17.45 66.82
C ARG A 5 -20.21 17.05 65.38
N THR A 6 -19.36 17.54 64.48
CA THR A 6 -18.75 16.85 63.32
C THR A 6 -19.59 15.80 62.59
N VAL A 7 -20.12 16.20 61.43
CA VAL A 7 -20.51 15.32 60.33
C VAL A 7 -19.24 14.74 59.72
N GLY A 8 -19.08 13.41 59.78
CA GLY A 8 -17.99 12.69 59.14
C GLY A 8 -18.13 12.73 57.62
N LEU A 9 -17.32 13.56 56.98
CA LEU A 9 -17.19 13.67 55.54
C LEU A 9 -16.33 12.48 55.05
N CYS A 10 -16.97 11.40 54.58
CA CYS A 10 -16.29 10.41 53.75
C CYS A 10 -16.11 10.99 52.34
N SER A 11 -15.07 11.79 52.15
CA SER A 11 -14.59 12.14 50.81
C SER A 11 -13.98 10.90 50.17
N ALA A 12 -14.79 10.18 49.41
CA ALA A 12 -14.31 9.15 48.50
C ALA A 12 -13.35 9.80 47.49
N LEU A 13 -12.08 9.39 47.53
CA LEU A 13 -11.10 9.66 46.48
C LEU A 13 -11.58 9.01 45.18
N LEU A 14 -12.19 9.82 44.31
CA LEU A 14 -12.41 9.48 42.90
C LEU A 14 -11.06 9.63 42.17
N ILE A 15 -10.36 8.51 42.01
CA ILE A 15 -9.18 8.41 41.14
C ILE A 15 -9.69 8.50 39.69
N PRO A 16 -9.19 9.44 38.86
CA PRO A 16 -9.64 9.58 37.48
C PRO A 16 -9.07 8.42 36.63
N LEU A 17 -9.88 7.39 36.40
CA LEU A 17 -9.56 6.23 35.53
C LEU A 17 -9.58 6.56 34.02
N PHE A 18 -9.72 7.82 33.63
CA PHE A 18 -9.96 8.18 32.23
C PHE A 18 -8.74 8.08 31.31
N SER A 19 -7.52 8.25 31.82
CA SER A 19 -6.32 8.24 30.96
C SER A 19 -5.94 6.85 30.44
N GLY A 20 -6.36 5.78 31.12
CA GLY A 20 -6.03 4.40 30.71
C GLY A 20 -6.84 3.89 29.53
N GLN A 21 -8.08 4.37 29.36
CA GLN A 21 -8.95 3.89 28.28
C GLN A 21 -8.56 4.46 26.92
N ALA A 22 -8.17 5.73 26.85
CA ALA A 22 -7.76 6.36 25.59
C ALA A 22 -6.45 5.77 25.04
N LEU A 23 -5.48 5.45 25.89
CA LEU A 23 -4.23 4.79 25.48
C LEU A 23 -4.45 3.33 25.06
N ALA A 24 -5.38 2.63 25.71
CA ALA A 24 -5.74 1.27 25.35
C ALA A 24 -6.42 1.23 23.97
N ASP A 25 -7.36 2.13 23.71
CA ASP A 25 -8.09 2.27 22.44
C ASP A 25 -7.16 2.62 21.27
N GLN A 26 -6.22 3.54 21.47
CA GLN A 26 -5.22 3.86 20.46
C GLN A 26 -4.29 2.68 20.14
N ALA A 27 -3.87 1.92 21.17
CA ALA A 27 -3.01 0.75 20.99
C ALA A 27 -3.75 -0.39 20.28
N THR A 28 -5.04 -0.60 20.57
CA THR A 28 -5.86 -1.60 19.86
C THR A 28 -6.09 -1.19 18.42
N HIS A 29 -6.36 0.08 18.15
CA HIS A 29 -6.55 0.59 16.79
C HIS A 29 -5.32 0.41 15.90
N GLN A 30 -4.13 0.78 16.41
CA GLN A 30 -2.86 0.57 15.71
C GLN A 30 -2.59 -0.92 15.45
N ALA A 31 -2.81 -1.78 16.44
CA ALA A 31 -2.61 -3.22 16.28
C ALA A 31 -3.53 -3.82 15.19
N ARG A 32 -4.77 -3.32 15.04
CA ARG A 32 -5.67 -3.75 13.96
C ARG A 32 -5.16 -3.31 12.58
N ALA A 33 -4.62 -2.10 12.47
CA ALA A 33 -4.02 -1.63 11.22
C ALA A 33 -2.78 -2.45 10.85
N GLU A 34 -1.90 -2.75 11.82
CA GLU A 34 -0.73 -3.61 11.60
C GLU A 34 -1.13 -5.00 11.10
N GLN A 35 -2.09 -5.63 11.78
CA GLN A 35 -2.62 -6.92 11.38
C GLN A 35 -3.18 -6.90 9.96
N PHE A 36 -3.89 -5.82 9.59
CA PHE A 36 -4.44 -5.67 8.26
C PHE A 36 -3.34 -5.58 7.20
N LEU A 37 -2.33 -4.75 7.44
CA LEU A 37 -1.18 -4.57 6.55
C LEU A 37 -0.41 -5.88 6.32
N GLU A 38 -0.26 -6.70 7.35
CA GLU A 38 0.33 -8.04 7.25
C GLU A 38 -0.52 -8.99 6.39
N LEU A 39 -1.85 -9.03 6.61
CA LEU A 39 -2.75 -9.89 5.83
C LEU A 39 -2.73 -9.57 4.34
N VAL A 40 -2.66 -8.28 3.99
CA VAL A 40 -2.62 -7.84 2.60
C VAL A 40 -1.21 -7.84 2.00
N ASN A 41 -0.19 -8.27 2.75
CA ASN A 41 1.21 -8.34 2.34
C ASN A 41 1.76 -6.97 1.91
N ALA A 42 1.49 -5.94 2.71
CA ALA A 42 1.97 -4.58 2.44
C ALA A 42 3.51 -4.47 2.44
N ASP A 43 4.21 -5.41 3.07
CA ASP A 43 5.67 -5.57 3.01
C ASP A 43 6.18 -5.74 1.56
N ARG A 44 5.34 -6.27 0.66
CA ARG A 44 5.71 -6.50 -0.75
C ARG A 44 5.56 -5.28 -1.65
N LEU A 45 5.04 -4.16 -1.15
CA LEU A 45 4.83 -2.95 -1.96
C LEU A 45 6.14 -2.40 -2.55
N SER A 46 7.26 -2.59 -1.85
CA SER A 46 8.56 -2.10 -2.28
C SER A 46 9.28 -3.05 -3.25
N VAL A 47 8.91 -4.33 -3.33
CA VAL A 47 9.61 -5.35 -4.14
C VAL A 47 9.85 -4.92 -5.60
N PRO A 48 8.88 -4.32 -6.32
CA PRO A 48 9.12 -3.85 -7.69
C PRO A 48 10.23 -2.80 -7.79
N VAL A 49 10.41 -1.97 -6.76
CA VAL A 49 11.46 -0.94 -6.71
C VAL A 49 12.84 -1.58 -6.61
N TYR A 50 13.01 -2.57 -5.73
CA TYR A 50 14.26 -3.34 -5.61
C TYR A 50 14.62 -4.01 -6.95
N ALA A 51 13.65 -4.71 -7.54
CA ALA A 51 13.85 -5.38 -8.83
C ALA A 51 14.24 -4.38 -9.94
N GLN A 52 13.61 -3.21 -9.99
CA GLN A 52 13.94 -2.17 -10.97
C GLN A 52 15.37 -1.64 -10.79
N VAL A 53 15.82 -1.41 -9.55
CA VAL A 53 17.19 -0.95 -9.28
C VAL A 53 18.20 -2.04 -9.64
N GLN A 54 17.96 -3.30 -9.27
CA GLN A 54 18.82 -4.41 -9.65
C GLN A 54 18.95 -4.55 -11.17
N GLN A 55 17.84 -4.44 -11.89
CA GLN A 55 17.79 -4.47 -13.35
C GLN A 55 18.60 -3.32 -13.96
N MET A 56 18.49 -2.10 -13.41
CA MET A 56 19.27 -0.95 -13.85
C MET A 56 20.78 -1.21 -13.75
N PHE A 57 21.26 -1.80 -12.65
CA PHE A 57 22.68 -2.17 -12.53
C PHE A 57 23.09 -3.23 -13.54
N ALA A 58 22.26 -4.26 -13.76
CA ALA A 58 22.53 -5.32 -14.73
C ALA A 58 22.61 -4.77 -16.17
N GLU A 59 21.70 -3.87 -16.55
CA GLU A 59 21.70 -3.20 -17.84
C GLU A 59 22.96 -2.35 -18.04
N ARG A 60 23.37 -1.58 -17.03
CA ARG A 60 24.59 -0.78 -17.09
C ARG A 60 25.84 -1.65 -17.22
N PHE A 61 25.89 -2.77 -16.51
CA PHE A 61 26.98 -3.73 -16.61
C PHE A 61 27.09 -4.31 -18.03
N ALA A 62 25.96 -4.70 -18.63
CA ALA A 62 25.91 -5.19 -20.01
C ALA A 62 26.29 -4.10 -21.03
N GLN A 63 25.76 -2.89 -20.89
CA GLN A 63 26.05 -1.75 -21.77
C GLN A 63 27.54 -1.35 -21.76
N ALA A 64 28.21 -1.52 -20.62
CA ALA A 64 29.65 -1.27 -20.50
C ALA A 64 30.52 -2.35 -21.16
N GLY A 65 29.92 -3.42 -21.73
CA GLY A 65 30.66 -4.55 -22.27
C GLY A 65 31.48 -5.30 -21.21
N ALA A 66 31.01 -5.29 -19.96
CA ALA A 66 31.76 -5.85 -18.87
C ALA A 66 31.89 -7.38 -19.02
N PRO A 67 33.10 -7.94 -18.83
CA PRO A 67 33.34 -9.37 -18.97
C PRO A 67 32.69 -10.18 -17.84
N GLU A 68 32.36 -11.44 -18.12
CA GLU A 68 31.65 -12.31 -17.16
C GLU A 68 32.42 -12.56 -15.86
N ASP A 69 33.76 -12.54 -15.90
CA ASP A 69 34.60 -12.67 -14.71
C ASP A 69 34.46 -11.50 -13.72
N LYS A 70 33.83 -10.38 -14.14
CA LYS A 70 33.47 -9.24 -13.29
C LYS A 70 32.07 -9.32 -12.70
N ARG A 71 31.35 -10.44 -12.87
CA ARG A 71 29.98 -10.58 -12.33
C ARG A 71 29.89 -10.38 -10.81
N ALA A 72 30.90 -10.81 -10.06
CA ALA A 72 30.98 -10.55 -8.62
C ALA A 72 31.01 -9.04 -8.27
N LEU A 73 31.50 -8.18 -9.17
CA LEU A 73 31.43 -6.73 -9.01
C LEU A 73 29.99 -6.23 -9.08
N LEU A 74 29.23 -6.70 -10.08
CA LEU A 74 27.81 -6.36 -10.23
C LEU A 74 27.02 -6.77 -8.99
N GLU A 75 27.17 -8.01 -8.54
CA GLU A 75 26.48 -8.55 -7.36
C GLU A 75 26.78 -7.74 -6.10
N ARG A 76 28.05 -7.33 -5.90
CA ARG A 76 28.43 -6.47 -4.78
C ARG A 76 27.72 -5.12 -4.81
N TYR A 77 27.63 -4.47 -5.97
CA TYR A 77 26.95 -3.17 -6.09
C TYR A 77 25.43 -3.29 -5.98
N GLN A 78 24.84 -4.37 -6.51
CA GLN A 78 23.42 -4.66 -6.31
C GLN A 78 23.10 -4.85 -4.82
N SER A 79 23.92 -5.62 -4.09
CA SER A 79 23.76 -5.79 -2.64
C SER A 79 23.93 -4.48 -1.86
N GLN A 80 24.85 -3.61 -2.26
CA GLN A 80 24.99 -2.27 -1.68
C GLN A 80 23.76 -1.39 -1.95
N ALA A 81 23.18 -1.50 -3.15
CA ALA A 81 21.97 -0.77 -3.50
C ALA A 81 20.76 -1.27 -2.69
N ASP A 82 20.60 -2.59 -2.55
CA ASP A 82 19.57 -3.19 -1.70
C ASP A 82 19.69 -2.70 -0.25
N ALA A 83 20.90 -2.70 0.31
CA ALA A 83 21.13 -2.18 1.67
C ALA A 83 20.80 -0.69 1.81
N ALA A 84 21.06 0.12 0.78
CA ALA A 84 20.68 1.53 0.77
C ALA A 84 19.15 1.71 0.68
N LEU A 85 18.46 0.87 -0.12
CA LEU A 85 17.00 0.84 -0.19
C LEU A 85 16.38 0.39 1.14
N ASP A 86 16.94 -0.62 1.81
CA ASP A 86 16.45 -1.07 3.12
C ASP A 86 16.47 0.07 4.15
N GLN A 87 17.50 0.92 4.12
CA GLN A 87 17.61 2.07 5.01
C GLN A 87 16.57 3.16 4.75
N ALA A 88 16.09 3.28 3.52
CA ALA A 88 15.18 4.35 3.10
C ALA A 88 13.71 3.89 3.05
N ILE A 89 13.46 2.72 2.46
CA ILE A 89 12.13 2.18 2.13
C ILE A 89 11.94 0.74 2.61
N GLY A 90 12.83 0.22 3.46
CA GLY A 90 12.64 -1.06 4.12
C GLY A 90 11.36 -1.07 4.95
N TRP A 91 10.79 -2.26 5.17
CA TRP A 91 9.49 -2.41 5.86
C TRP A 91 9.44 -1.70 7.22
N GLU A 92 10.50 -1.83 8.03
CA GLU A 92 10.63 -1.17 9.33
C GLU A 92 10.60 0.37 9.25
N LYS A 93 10.92 0.95 8.08
CA LYS A 93 10.88 2.40 7.85
C LYS A 93 9.50 2.87 7.43
N VAL A 94 8.80 2.07 6.62
CA VAL A 94 7.54 2.46 5.99
C VAL A 94 6.32 2.01 6.81
N LYS A 95 6.42 0.91 7.56
CA LYS A 95 5.32 0.36 8.37
C LYS A 95 4.67 1.41 9.29
N PRO A 96 5.41 2.23 10.07
CA PRO A 96 4.79 3.20 10.98
C PRO A 96 3.91 4.24 10.26
N ASP A 97 4.37 4.71 9.10
CA ASP A 97 3.63 5.67 8.27
C ASP A 97 2.37 5.04 7.67
N LEU A 98 2.47 3.78 7.21
CA LEU A 98 1.30 3.04 6.73
C LEU A 98 0.30 2.77 7.85
N VAL A 99 0.75 2.37 9.05
CA VAL A 99 -0.14 2.18 10.19
C VAL A 99 -0.91 3.46 10.47
N THR A 100 -0.20 4.60 10.53
CA THR A 100 -0.81 5.91 10.74
C THR A 100 -1.86 6.21 9.67
N LEU A 101 -1.49 6.09 8.39
CA LEU A 101 -2.38 6.31 7.25
C LEU A 101 -3.67 5.48 7.34
N TYR A 102 -3.57 4.21 7.71
CA TYR A 102 -4.73 3.33 7.82
C TYR A 102 -5.58 3.60 9.06
N THR A 103 -4.97 3.98 10.20
CA THR A 103 -5.72 4.39 11.39
C THR A 103 -6.44 5.73 11.22
N GLU A 104 -5.93 6.61 10.35
CA GLU A 104 -6.63 7.85 10.00
C GLU A 104 -7.80 7.61 9.04
N ALA A 105 -7.68 6.61 8.15
CA ALA A 105 -8.67 6.32 7.12
C ALA A 105 -9.83 5.43 7.59
N PHE A 106 -9.60 4.56 8.56
CA PHE A 106 -10.57 3.57 9.02
C PHE A 106 -10.68 3.57 10.55
N THR A 107 -11.90 3.42 11.05
CA THR A 107 -12.14 3.20 12.48
C THR A 107 -11.57 1.85 12.94
N GLU A 108 -11.35 1.68 14.25
CA GLU A 108 -10.91 0.40 14.81
C GLU A 108 -11.86 -0.74 14.42
N GLN A 109 -13.17 -0.50 14.47
CA GLN A 109 -14.17 -1.50 14.11
C GLN A 109 -14.03 -1.93 12.64
N GLU A 110 -13.91 -0.98 11.71
CA GLU A 110 -13.77 -1.27 10.28
C GLU A 110 -12.48 -2.05 9.99
N LEU A 111 -11.36 -1.70 10.63
CA LEU A 111 -10.12 -2.48 10.53
C LEU A 111 -10.30 -3.89 11.10
N GLY A 112 -11.06 -4.05 12.18
CA GLY A 112 -11.45 -5.36 12.71
C GLY A 112 -12.24 -6.20 11.71
N GLU A 113 -13.22 -5.60 11.03
CA GLU A 113 -14.03 -6.25 10.00
C GLU A 113 -13.19 -6.61 8.76
N LEU A 114 -12.31 -5.71 8.31
CA LEU A 114 -11.37 -5.98 7.22
C LEU A 114 -10.43 -7.15 7.56
N ASN A 115 -9.88 -7.17 8.77
CA ASN A 115 -9.07 -8.27 9.26
C ASN A 115 -9.83 -9.60 9.22
N ALA A 116 -11.06 -9.63 9.74
CA ALA A 116 -11.90 -10.84 9.71
C ALA A 116 -12.18 -11.31 8.28
N PHE A 117 -12.48 -10.37 7.36
CA PHE A 117 -12.71 -10.71 5.96
C PHE A 117 -11.46 -11.30 5.30
N TYR A 118 -10.31 -10.64 5.38
CA TYR A 118 -9.08 -11.11 4.72
C TYR A 118 -8.47 -12.36 5.37
N GLN A 119 -8.85 -12.68 6.62
CA GLN A 119 -8.58 -13.97 7.27
C GLN A 119 -9.53 -15.08 6.86
N SER A 120 -10.66 -14.81 6.20
CA SER A 120 -11.54 -15.85 5.70
C SER A 120 -10.94 -16.57 4.48
N ASP A 121 -11.41 -17.78 4.18
CA ASP A 121 -11.04 -18.50 2.94
C ASP A 121 -11.35 -17.68 1.69
N LEU A 122 -12.48 -16.96 1.70
CA LEU A 122 -12.88 -16.11 0.60
C LEU A 122 -11.95 -14.90 0.46
N GLY A 123 -11.62 -14.21 1.56
CA GLY A 123 -10.74 -13.05 1.54
C GLY A 123 -9.32 -13.39 1.07
N ARG A 124 -8.74 -14.50 1.58
CA ARG A 124 -7.46 -15.02 1.06
C ARG A 124 -7.54 -15.36 -0.42
N LYS A 125 -8.62 -16.00 -0.86
CA LYS A 125 -8.83 -16.29 -2.29
C LYS A 125 -8.89 -15.01 -3.11
N MET A 126 -9.58 -13.97 -2.63
CA MET A 126 -9.64 -12.66 -3.29
C MET A 126 -8.25 -12.05 -3.43
N LEU A 127 -7.45 -11.97 -2.35
CA LEU A 127 -6.08 -11.45 -2.42
C LEU A 127 -5.22 -12.17 -3.46
N SER A 128 -5.31 -13.50 -3.53
CA SER A 128 -4.54 -14.29 -4.49
C SER A 128 -5.04 -14.18 -5.94
N ARG A 129 -6.34 -13.93 -6.17
CA ARG A 129 -6.96 -14.00 -7.50
C ARG A 129 -7.18 -12.64 -8.14
N LEU A 130 -7.34 -11.58 -7.37
CA LEU A 130 -7.61 -10.24 -7.89
C LEU A 130 -6.57 -9.76 -8.91
N PRO A 131 -5.24 -9.92 -8.70
CA PRO A 131 -4.26 -9.53 -9.71
C PRO A 131 -4.46 -10.25 -11.05
N GLN A 132 -4.71 -11.57 -11.00
CA GLN A 132 -4.96 -12.38 -12.19
C GLN A 132 -6.27 -11.99 -12.88
N LEU A 133 -7.33 -11.73 -12.11
CA LEU A 133 -8.61 -11.29 -12.65
C LEU A 133 -8.47 -9.93 -13.33
N ASN A 134 -7.81 -8.97 -12.70
CA ASN A 134 -7.55 -7.65 -13.28
C ASN A 134 -6.74 -7.76 -14.59
N ALA A 135 -5.70 -8.58 -14.61
CA ALA A 135 -4.90 -8.81 -15.82
C ALA A 135 -5.75 -9.40 -16.97
N ARG A 136 -6.61 -10.39 -16.67
CA ARG A 136 -7.52 -10.97 -17.67
C ARG A 136 -8.59 -9.99 -18.12
N SER A 137 -9.13 -9.18 -17.21
CA SER A 137 -10.10 -8.13 -17.55
C SER A 137 -9.48 -7.10 -18.51
N ALA A 138 -8.23 -6.69 -18.27
CA ALA A 138 -7.52 -5.80 -19.19
C ALA A 138 -7.33 -6.44 -20.59
N GLN A 139 -6.98 -7.73 -20.66
CA GLN A 139 -6.85 -8.46 -21.93
C GLN A 139 -8.18 -8.52 -22.71
N VAL A 140 -9.30 -8.77 -22.02
CA VAL A 140 -10.63 -8.78 -22.63
C VAL A 140 -10.96 -7.41 -23.22
N THR A 141 -10.70 -6.34 -22.48
CA THR A 141 -10.92 -4.96 -22.95
C THR A 141 -10.04 -4.63 -24.15
N GLN A 142 -8.76 -5.01 -24.12
CA GLN A 142 -7.83 -4.80 -25.23
C GLN A 142 -8.32 -5.49 -26.51
N ALA A 143 -8.73 -6.75 -26.43
CA ALA A 143 -9.24 -7.50 -27.58
C ALA A 143 -10.52 -6.86 -28.17
N LYS A 144 -11.40 -6.31 -27.32
CA LYS A 144 -12.58 -5.58 -27.77
C LYS A 144 -12.22 -4.25 -28.42
N LEU A 145 -11.23 -3.53 -27.87
CA LEU A 145 -10.76 -2.27 -28.42
C LEU A 145 -10.21 -2.45 -29.84
N GLU A 146 -9.44 -3.52 -30.10
CA GLU A 146 -8.93 -3.86 -31.44
C GLU A 146 -10.06 -3.94 -32.49
N SER A 147 -11.21 -4.49 -32.13
CA SER A 147 -12.37 -4.55 -33.03
C SER A 147 -13.01 -3.18 -33.30
N ALA A 148 -12.84 -2.21 -32.39
CA ALA A 148 -13.37 -0.86 -32.52
C ALA A 148 -12.41 0.11 -33.25
N VAL A 149 -11.11 -0.23 -33.38
CA VAL A 149 -10.09 0.61 -34.03
C VAL A 149 -10.51 1.10 -35.42
N PRO A 150 -11.09 0.27 -36.33
CA PRO A 150 -11.49 0.75 -37.65
C PRO A 150 -12.55 1.84 -37.60
N GLN A 151 -13.52 1.74 -36.69
CA GLN A 151 -14.58 2.73 -36.52
C GLN A 151 -14.02 4.04 -35.96
N VAL A 152 -13.12 3.96 -34.96
CA VAL A 152 -12.45 5.15 -34.41
C VAL A 152 -11.60 5.84 -35.48
N ASN A 153 -10.84 5.08 -36.26
CA ASN A 153 -10.05 5.62 -37.38
C ASN A 153 -10.93 6.28 -38.44
N LYS A 154 -12.11 5.70 -38.72
CA LYS A 154 -13.09 6.32 -39.63
C LYS A 154 -13.59 7.66 -39.08
N LEU A 155 -13.96 7.73 -37.81
CA LEU A 155 -14.42 8.99 -37.18
C LEU A 155 -13.35 10.07 -37.25
N LEU A 156 -12.08 9.71 -37.00
CA LEU A 156 -10.95 10.63 -37.13
C LEU A 156 -10.77 11.12 -38.58
N ALA A 157 -10.91 10.23 -39.56
CA ALA A 157 -10.81 10.58 -40.98
C ALA A 157 -11.96 11.50 -41.40
N ASP A 158 -13.20 11.19 -41.00
CA ASP A 158 -14.40 11.96 -41.32
C ASP A 158 -14.28 13.39 -40.73
N MET A 159 -13.89 13.52 -39.45
CA MET A 159 -13.62 14.82 -38.82
C MET A 159 -12.54 15.62 -39.56
N THR A 160 -11.45 14.96 -39.96
CA THR A 160 -10.34 15.62 -40.69
C THR A 160 -10.80 16.14 -42.05
N ALA A 161 -11.67 15.39 -42.74
CA ALA A 161 -12.25 15.82 -44.00
C ALA A 161 -13.17 17.04 -43.84
N GLU A 162 -13.97 17.09 -42.78
CA GLU A 162 -14.85 18.24 -42.47
C GLU A 162 -14.08 19.51 -42.11
N LEU A 163 -12.90 19.38 -41.48
CA LEU A 163 -12.04 20.50 -41.12
C LEU A 163 -11.16 21.01 -42.27
N ALA A 164 -11.07 20.28 -43.38
CA ALA A 164 -10.31 20.72 -44.53
C ALA A 164 -10.95 22.01 -45.11
N PRO A 165 -10.17 23.08 -45.37
CA PRO A 165 -10.74 24.30 -45.91
C PRO A 165 -11.39 24.01 -47.26
N ASN A 166 -12.66 24.42 -47.42
CA ASN A 166 -13.37 24.32 -48.70
C ASN A 166 -12.50 24.94 -49.79
N LYS A 167 -12.04 24.10 -50.72
CA LYS A 167 -11.21 24.55 -51.84
C LYS A 167 -12.08 25.48 -52.71
N PRO A 168 -11.60 26.69 -53.06
CA PRO A 168 -12.35 27.62 -53.90
C PRO A 168 -12.60 27.06 -55.31
#